data_AF-A0A9D9LQG8-F1
#
_entry.id   AF-A0A9D9LQG8-F1
#
_cell.length_a   1.000
_cell.length_b   1.000
_cell.length_c   1.000
_cell.angle_alpha   90.00
_cell.angle_beta   90.00
_cell.angle_gamma   90.00
#
_symmetry.space_group_name_H-M   'P 1'
#
loop_
_entity.id
_entity.type
_entity.pdbx_description
1 polymer ?
#
loop_
_entity_poly.entity_id
_entity_poly.type
_entity_poly.pdbx_seq_one_letter_code
_entity_poly.pdbx_strand_id
1 'polypeptide(L)'
;MKRLFTLLLAICAVSQIVAQTTEVAPNKKEIIKTGYNFGPLPAVAFDADKGFQLGALLNIYDFGDGSTYPNTRQQWYFEASFFTKGSQLYVVSYDNRFWIPRVRFSTALTITNDKAMDFYGFNGYQSYFDYQKVLDGKKNDDMYIYTPKYRTNRLAALFKADFVGKIGNTPLSWEAGYHLSYFKQGAINRAKINKNKDENKMF
;
A
#
# COMPACT_ATOMS: atom_id res chain seq x y z
N MET A 1 -36.78 -24.80 16.42
CA MET A 1 -35.40 -24.56 15.95
C MET A 1 -35.06 -23.08 15.73
N LYS A 2 -35.94 -22.23 15.17
CA LYS A 2 -35.66 -20.80 14.97
C LYS A 2 -35.56 -19.96 16.27
N ARG A 3 -36.19 -20.38 17.37
CA ARG A 3 -36.11 -19.68 18.68
C ARG A 3 -34.89 -20.05 19.53
N LEU A 4 -34.24 -21.19 19.23
CA LEU A 4 -33.02 -21.62 19.91
C LEU A 4 -31.79 -20.91 19.34
N PHE A 5 -31.83 -20.59 18.03
CA PHE A 5 -30.76 -19.89 17.33
C PHE A 5 -30.67 -18.40 17.70
N THR A 6 -31.80 -17.76 17.99
CA THR A 6 -31.84 -16.36 18.47
C THR A 6 -31.33 -16.20 19.91
N LEU A 7 -31.50 -17.23 20.75
CA LEU A 7 -30.93 -17.20 22.11
C LEU A 7 -29.40 -17.37 22.10
N LEU A 8 -28.87 -18.21 21.20
CA LEU A 8 -27.41 -18.40 21.06
C LEU A 8 -26.70 -17.14 20.53
N LEU A 9 -27.33 -16.41 19.61
CA LEU A 9 -26.79 -15.18 19.05
C LEU A 9 -26.82 -14.00 20.05
N ALA A 10 -27.79 -14.00 20.98
CA ALA A 10 -27.86 -13.01 22.05
C ALA A 10 -26.84 -13.25 23.17
N ILE A 11 -26.45 -14.51 23.44
CA ILE A 11 -25.47 -14.86 24.47
C ILE A 11 -24.03 -14.52 24.03
N CYS A 12 -23.73 -14.58 22.72
CA CYS A 12 -22.43 -14.14 22.19
C CYS A 12 -22.24 -12.61 22.15
N ALA A 13 -23.31 -11.81 22.26
CA ALA A 13 -23.22 -10.35 22.21
C ALA A 13 -22.97 -9.68 23.58
N VAL A 14 -23.02 -10.43 24.69
CA VAL A 14 -22.91 -9.89 26.07
C VAL A 14 -21.56 -10.18 26.73
N SER A 15 -20.65 -10.93 26.09
CA SER A 15 -19.36 -11.34 26.68
C SER A 15 -18.16 -10.44 26.32
N GLN A 16 -18.37 -9.21 25.82
CA GLN A 16 -17.30 -8.29 25.40
C GLN A 16 -17.30 -6.94 26.17
N ILE A 17 -17.75 -6.93 27.42
CA ILE A 17 -17.51 -5.78 28.31
C ILE A 17 -17.00 -6.30 29.65
N VAL A 18 -15.79 -6.84 29.64
CA VAL A 18 -14.94 -6.76 30.83
C VAL A 18 -14.13 -5.48 30.65
N ALA A 19 -14.55 -4.44 31.38
CA ALA A 19 -13.75 -3.25 31.54
C ALA A 19 -12.37 -3.69 32.06
N GLN A 20 -11.31 -3.37 31.33
CA GLN A 20 -9.95 -3.50 31.83
C GLN A 20 -9.83 -2.54 33.03
N THR A 21 -10.00 -3.06 34.24
CA THR A 21 -9.44 -2.43 35.43
C THR A 21 -7.97 -2.22 35.15
N THR A 22 -7.54 -0.97 35.22
CA THR A 22 -6.15 -0.54 35.08
C THR A 22 -5.34 -1.11 36.24
N GLU A 23 -5.00 -2.39 36.16
CA GLU A 23 -3.87 -2.93 36.89
C GLU A 23 -2.64 -2.21 36.35
N VAL A 24 -2.03 -1.40 37.22
CA VAL A 24 -0.73 -0.78 36.99
C VAL A 24 0.23 -1.91 36.63
N ALA A 25 0.49 -2.06 35.34
CA ALA A 25 1.43 -3.04 34.83
C ALA A 25 2.75 -2.87 35.58
N PRO A 26 3.37 -3.96 36.07
CA PRO A 26 4.64 -3.88 36.76
C PRO A 26 5.61 -3.15 35.84
N ASN A 27 6.32 -2.17 36.41
CA ASN A 27 7.29 -1.28 35.78
C ASN A 27 8.23 -2.07 34.87
N LYS A 28 7.81 -2.29 33.62
CA LYS A 28 8.57 -3.01 32.61
C LYS A 28 9.69 -2.05 32.30
N LYS A 29 10.89 -2.33 32.82
CA LYS A 29 12.12 -1.63 32.39
C LYS A 29 11.99 -1.45 30.88
N GLU A 30 11.85 -0.22 30.41
CA GLU A 30 11.70 0.04 28.98
C GLU A 30 12.90 -0.63 28.31
N ILE A 31 12.61 -1.65 27.49
CA ILE A 31 13.66 -2.34 26.77
C ILE A 31 14.07 -1.39 25.66
N ILE A 32 15.09 -0.58 25.94
CA ILE A 32 15.71 0.32 24.97
C ILE A 32 16.36 -0.56 23.91
N LYS A 33 15.85 -0.48 22.67
CA LYS A 33 16.44 -1.18 21.54
C LYS A 33 17.72 -0.45 21.14
N THR A 34 18.82 -1.18 21.04
CA THR A 34 20.14 -0.69 20.60
C THR A 34 20.57 -1.39 19.32
N GLY A 35 21.42 -0.74 18.53
CA GLY A 35 21.99 -1.28 17.29
C GLY A 35 20.97 -1.43 16.15
N TYR A 36 21.25 -2.39 15.27
CA TYR A 36 20.41 -2.69 14.11
C TYR A 36 19.28 -3.65 14.47
N ASN A 37 18.08 -3.33 14.00
CA ASN A 37 16.90 -4.18 14.09
C ASN A 37 16.34 -4.43 12.70
N PHE A 38 16.08 -5.69 12.37
CA PHE A 38 15.59 -6.14 11.09
C PHE A 38 14.18 -6.68 11.24
N GLY A 39 13.25 -6.15 10.46
CA GLY A 39 11.86 -6.59 10.39
C GLY A 39 11.51 -7.07 8.99
N PRO A 40 11.98 -8.26 8.57
CA PRO A 40 11.51 -8.90 7.35
C PRO A 40 10.08 -9.41 7.56
N LEU A 41 9.18 -9.10 6.64
CA LEU A 41 7.81 -9.62 6.65
C LEU A 41 7.41 -10.09 5.24
N PRO A 42 6.71 -11.22 5.11
CA PRO A 42 6.10 -11.58 3.85
C PRO A 42 4.98 -10.58 3.52
N ALA A 43 4.92 -10.13 2.28
CA ALA A 43 3.83 -9.31 1.77
C ALA A 43 2.80 -10.22 1.10
N VAL A 44 1.69 -10.50 1.80
CA VAL A 44 0.58 -11.28 1.28
C VAL A 44 -0.69 -10.46 1.40
N ALA A 45 -1.34 -10.22 0.27
CA ALA A 45 -2.62 -9.52 0.21
C ALA A 45 -3.46 -10.06 -0.95
N PHE A 46 -4.73 -9.68 -1.01
CA PHE A 46 -5.61 -10.01 -2.13
C PHE A 46 -6.35 -8.76 -2.60
N ASP A 47 -6.31 -8.54 -3.90
CA ASP A 47 -7.03 -7.49 -4.60
C ASP A 47 -7.90 -8.17 -5.68
N ALA A 48 -9.18 -7.83 -5.76
CA ALA A 48 -10.09 -8.48 -6.71
C ALA A 48 -9.67 -8.25 -8.17
N ASP A 49 -9.08 -7.09 -8.48
CA ASP A 49 -8.69 -6.68 -9.82
C ASP A 49 -7.27 -7.08 -10.18
N LYS A 50 -6.34 -7.11 -9.21
CA LYS A 50 -4.93 -7.49 -9.41
C LYS A 50 -4.62 -8.94 -9.02
N GLY A 51 -5.46 -9.57 -8.22
CA GLY A 51 -5.29 -10.93 -7.71
C GLY A 51 -4.51 -10.98 -6.38
N PHE A 52 -3.92 -12.15 -6.09
CA PHE A 52 -3.09 -12.30 -4.90
C PHE A 52 -1.77 -11.53 -5.07
N GLN A 53 -1.43 -10.72 -4.07
CA GLN A 53 -0.12 -10.11 -3.90
C GLN A 53 0.77 -11.08 -3.14
N LEU A 54 1.94 -11.36 -3.72
CA LEU A 54 3.00 -12.17 -3.12
C LEU A 54 4.31 -11.40 -3.21
N GLY A 55 5.00 -11.28 -2.10
CA GLY A 55 6.26 -10.55 -2.03
C GLY A 55 6.85 -10.57 -0.64
N ALA A 56 7.80 -9.66 -0.43
CA ALA A 56 8.40 -9.44 0.87
C ALA A 56 8.70 -7.96 1.06
N LEU A 57 8.66 -7.54 2.32
CA LEU A 57 9.17 -6.25 2.75
C LEU A 57 10.23 -6.45 3.83
N LEU A 58 11.16 -5.51 3.91
CA LEU A 58 12.25 -5.49 4.87
C LEU A 58 12.34 -4.08 5.45
N ASN A 59 12.10 -3.97 6.75
CA ASN A 59 12.44 -2.78 7.52
C ASN A 59 13.80 -2.98 8.20
N ILE A 60 14.72 -2.02 8.03
CA ILE A 60 15.98 -1.99 8.76
C ILE A 60 15.99 -0.71 9.58
N TYR A 61 16.05 -0.84 10.89
CA TYR A 61 16.14 0.27 11.82
C TYR A 61 17.52 0.28 12.47
N ASP A 62 18.12 1.45 12.58
CA ASP A 62 19.33 1.66 13.39
C ASP A 62 18.99 2.56 14.57
N PHE A 63 19.15 2.03 15.78
CA PHE A 63 18.96 2.73 17.04
C PHE A 63 20.28 3.20 17.68
N GLY A 64 21.44 2.88 17.09
CA GLY A 64 22.75 3.25 17.63
C GLY A 64 22.97 2.71 19.06
N ASP A 65 23.31 3.61 19.98
CA ASP A 65 23.49 3.32 21.41
C ASP A 65 22.17 3.27 22.20
N GLY A 66 21.03 3.49 21.55
CA GLY A 66 19.70 3.54 22.17
C GLY A 66 19.35 4.89 22.81
N SER A 67 20.26 5.87 22.79
CA SER A 67 20.05 7.19 23.39
C SER A 67 18.89 7.96 22.77
N THR A 68 18.56 7.69 21.51
CA THR A 68 17.46 8.36 20.79
C THR A 68 16.15 7.57 20.79
N TYR A 69 16.07 6.40 21.43
CA TYR A 69 14.86 5.60 21.49
C TYR A 69 13.67 6.44 22.01
N PRO A 70 12.46 6.36 21.40
CA PRO A 70 12.03 5.47 20.32
C PRO A 70 12.38 5.95 18.90
N ASN A 71 13.02 7.11 18.75
CA ASN A 71 13.44 7.64 17.46
C ASN A 71 14.67 6.89 16.93
N THR A 72 14.55 6.41 15.70
CA THR A 72 15.64 5.77 14.97
C THR A 72 16.58 6.82 14.39
N ARG A 73 17.86 6.46 14.28
CA ARG A 73 18.90 7.28 13.64
C ARG A 73 18.77 7.24 12.13
N GLN A 74 18.58 6.05 11.60
CA GLN A 74 18.30 5.79 10.20
C GLN A 74 17.30 4.64 10.08
N GLN A 75 16.49 4.69 9.04
CA GLN A 75 15.53 3.65 8.69
C GLN A 75 15.59 3.41 7.18
N TRP A 76 15.69 2.14 6.80
CA TRP A 76 15.48 1.69 5.44
C TRP A 76 14.21 0.86 5.35
N TYR A 77 13.47 1.04 4.27
CA TYR A 77 12.35 0.21 3.88
C TYR A 77 12.57 -0.29 2.46
N PHE A 78 12.44 -1.59 2.27
CA PHE A 78 12.42 -2.21 0.95
C PHE A 78 11.17 -3.05 0.83
N GLU A 79 10.48 -2.95 -0.30
CA GLU A 79 9.37 -3.82 -0.65
C GLU A 79 9.48 -4.22 -2.11
N ALA A 80 9.32 -5.50 -2.37
CA ALA A 80 9.16 -6.03 -3.71
C ALA A 80 8.00 -7.03 -3.68
N SER A 81 6.94 -6.71 -4.40
CA SER A 81 5.77 -7.56 -4.49
C SER A 81 5.20 -7.61 -5.91
N PHE A 82 4.64 -8.77 -6.24
CA PHE A 82 3.99 -9.01 -7.52
C PHE A 82 2.59 -9.55 -7.28
N PHE A 83 1.69 -9.23 -8.20
CA PHE A 83 0.31 -9.68 -8.19
C PHE A 83 0.12 -10.81 -9.21
N THR A 84 -0.76 -11.76 -8.93
CA THR A 84 -1.00 -12.91 -9.84
C THR A 84 -1.51 -12.50 -11.22
N LYS A 85 -2.21 -11.36 -11.36
CA LYS A 85 -2.62 -10.82 -12.67
C LYS A 85 -1.55 -9.93 -13.33
N GLY A 86 -0.32 -9.93 -12.80
CA GLY A 86 0.88 -9.39 -13.45
C GLY A 86 1.26 -7.96 -13.06
N SER A 87 0.50 -7.30 -12.17
CA SER A 87 0.91 -6.01 -11.61
C SER A 87 2.10 -6.17 -10.66
N GLN A 88 2.94 -5.15 -10.53
CA GLN A 88 4.15 -5.18 -9.69
C GLN A 88 4.27 -3.89 -8.88
N LEU A 89 4.82 -4.00 -7.68
CA LEU A 89 5.09 -2.90 -6.75
C LEU A 89 6.51 -3.05 -6.21
N TYR A 90 7.28 -1.98 -6.36
CA TYR A 90 8.62 -1.85 -5.79
C TYR A 90 8.69 -0.56 -4.99
N VAL A 91 9.10 -0.65 -3.73
CA VAL A 91 9.26 0.51 -2.86
C VAL A 91 10.64 0.45 -2.22
N VAL A 92 11.34 1.57 -2.27
CA VAL A 92 12.55 1.80 -1.49
C VAL A 92 12.38 3.12 -0.79
N SER A 93 12.53 3.15 0.53
CA SER A 93 12.63 4.41 1.26
C SER A 93 13.78 4.40 2.25
N TYR A 94 14.31 5.60 2.49
CA TYR A 94 15.40 5.87 3.38
C TYR A 94 15.13 7.14 4.15
N ASP A 95 15.19 7.06 5.47
CA ASP A 95 15.04 8.19 6.38
C ASP A 95 16.26 8.28 7.29
N ASN A 96 16.81 9.46 7.43
CA ASN A 96 18.02 9.73 8.19
C ASN A 96 17.91 11.07 8.94
N ARG A 97 18.22 11.07 10.23
CA ARG A 97 18.14 12.26 11.10
C ARG A 97 19.49 12.82 11.53
N PHE A 98 20.59 12.22 11.10
CA PHE A 98 21.94 12.47 11.64
C PHE A 98 22.95 12.98 10.62
N TRP A 99 22.78 12.66 9.33
CA TRP A 99 23.75 13.06 8.30
C TRP A 99 23.86 14.57 8.14
N ILE A 100 22.74 15.29 8.26
CA ILE A 100 22.71 16.74 8.16
C ILE A 100 22.38 17.29 9.55
N PRO A 101 23.26 18.11 10.16
CA PRO A 101 22.99 18.68 11.47
C PRO A 101 21.66 19.43 11.48
N ARG A 102 20.77 19.07 12.42
CA ARG A 102 19.46 19.70 12.63
C ARG A 102 18.46 19.57 11.46
N VAL A 103 18.76 18.72 10.46
CA VAL A 103 17.87 18.47 9.32
C VAL A 103 17.66 16.96 9.16
N ARG A 104 16.40 16.55 9.10
CA ARG A 104 15.98 15.20 8.73
C ARG A 104 15.91 15.12 7.21
N PHE A 105 16.56 14.12 6.65
CA PHE A 105 16.50 13.79 5.24
C PHE A 105 15.68 12.51 5.06
N SER A 106 14.66 12.57 4.21
CA SER A 106 13.82 11.42 3.87
C SER A 106 13.68 11.30 2.37
N THR A 107 13.97 10.14 1.80
CA THR A 107 13.79 9.88 0.37
C THR A 107 13.04 8.59 0.14
N ALA A 108 12.23 8.56 -0.90
CA ALA A 108 11.47 7.38 -1.30
C ALA A 108 11.39 7.29 -2.83
N LEU A 109 11.52 6.06 -3.33
CA LEU A 109 11.26 5.69 -4.72
C LEU A 109 10.18 4.60 -4.71
N THR A 110 9.09 4.85 -5.43
CA THR A 110 8.01 3.88 -5.64
C THR A 110 7.83 3.66 -7.13
N ILE A 111 7.93 2.42 -7.56
CA ILE A 111 7.65 2.01 -8.94
C ILE A 111 6.48 1.05 -8.92
N THR A 112 5.39 1.46 -9.58
CA THR A 112 4.18 0.66 -9.72
C THR A 112 3.94 0.37 -11.20
N ASN A 113 3.84 -0.90 -11.54
CA ASN A 113 3.56 -1.38 -12.90
C ASN A 113 2.19 -2.06 -12.88
N ASP A 114 1.13 -1.31 -13.15
CA ASP A 114 -0.25 -1.80 -13.16
C ASP A 114 -0.62 -2.25 -14.59
N LYS A 115 -0.93 -3.54 -14.78
CA LYS A 115 -1.25 -4.08 -16.12
C LYS A 115 -2.65 -3.77 -16.60
N ALA A 116 -3.58 -3.59 -15.68
CA ALA A 116 -5.00 -3.47 -15.97
C ALA A 116 -5.65 -2.54 -14.93
N MET A 117 -5.20 -1.30 -14.89
CA MET A 117 -5.76 -0.26 -14.03
C MET A 117 -7.14 0.14 -14.54
N ASP A 118 -8.13 0.18 -13.65
CA ASP A 118 -9.46 0.68 -13.98
C ASP A 118 -9.39 2.17 -14.32
N PHE A 119 -10.14 2.53 -15.36
CA PHE A 119 -10.32 3.93 -15.75
C PHE A 119 -11.55 4.47 -15.03
N TYR A 120 -11.31 5.45 -14.15
CA TYR A 120 -12.35 6.08 -13.34
C TYR A 120 -12.96 7.33 -13.99
N GLY A 121 -12.85 7.49 -15.32
CA GLY A 121 -13.42 8.66 -16.02
C GLY A 121 -12.55 9.92 -15.99
N PHE A 122 -11.32 9.85 -15.47
CA PHE A 122 -10.43 11.01 -15.42
C PHE A 122 -9.77 11.26 -16.78
N ASN A 123 -10.39 12.13 -17.60
CA ASN A 123 -9.79 12.85 -18.74
C ASN A 123 -10.80 13.85 -19.39
N GLY A 124 -11.72 14.39 -18.59
CA GLY A 124 -12.72 15.36 -19.05
C GLY A 124 -13.80 14.79 -20.00
N TYR A 125 -14.59 15.68 -20.60
CA TYR A 125 -15.75 15.37 -21.46
C TYR A 125 -15.44 14.46 -22.67
N GLN A 126 -14.17 14.37 -23.08
CA GLN A 126 -13.73 13.56 -24.22
C GLN A 126 -13.55 12.06 -23.91
N SER A 127 -13.65 11.66 -22.64
CA SER A 127 -13.51 10.26 -22.25
C SER A 127 -14.88 9.59 -22.11
N TYR A 128 -15.37 9.00 -23.20
CA TYR A 128 -16.59 8.21 -23.17
C TYR A 128 -16.40 6.98 -22.27
N PHE A 129 -17.09 6.97 -21.12
CA PHE A 129 -17.12 5.84 -20.19
C PHE A 129 -18.58 5.39 -19.99
N ASP A 130 -18.91 4.23 -20.53
CA ASP A 130 -20.23 3.64 -20.40
C ASP A 130 -20.27 2.70 -19.18
N TYR A 131 -20.62 3.27 -18.02
CA TYR A 131 -20.70 2.54 -16.75
C TYR A 131 -21.69 1.38 -16.81
N GLN A 132 -22.83 1.56 -17.48
CA GLN A 132 -23.87 0.55 -17.54
C GLN A 132 -23.39 -0.68 -18.32
N LYS A 133 -22.71 -0.49 -19.45
CA LYS A 133 -22.10 -1.60 -20.20
C LYS A 133 -20.99 -2.32 -19.43
N VAL A 134 -20.23 -1.61 -18.59
CA VAL A 134 -19.23 -2.25 -17.71
C VAL A 134 -19.91 -3.11 -16.65
N LEU A 135 -21.01 -2.64 -16.06
CA LEU A 135 -21.80 -3.43 -15.09
C LEU A 135 -22.45 -4.64 -15.75
N ASP A 136 -23.04 -4.46 -16.92
CA ASP A 136 -23.72 -5.53 -17.65
C ASP A 136 -22.70 -6.59 -18.12
N GLY A 137 -21.50 -6.17 -18.53
CA GLY A 137 -20.38 -7.07 -18.85
C GLY A 137 -19.81 -7.84 -17.65
N LYS A 138 -20.11 -7.45 -16.41
CA LYS A 138 -19.79 -8.25 -15.21
C LYS A 138 -20.86 -9.31 -14.90
N LYS A 139 -22.06 -9.17 -15.48
CA LYS A 139 -23.23 -10.03 -15.20
C LYS A 139 -23.58 -10.97 -16.35
N ASN A 140 -23.24 -10.61 -17.57
CA ASN A 140 -23.56 -11.35 -18.78
C ASN A 140 -22.29 -11.71 -19.55
N ASP A 141 -22.04 -13.01 -19.75
CA ASP A 141 -20.85 -13.53 -20.44
C ASP A 141 -20.75 -12.97 -21.88
N ASP A 142 -21.88 -12.71 -22.56
CA ASP A 142 -21.90 -12.15 -23.92
C ASP A 142 -21.44 -10.69 -23.99
N MET A 143 -21.48 -9.96 -22.87
CA MET A 143 -21.10 -8.54 -22.78
C MET A 143 -19.76 -8.33 -22.06
N TYR A 144 -19.03 -9.41 -21.76
CA TYR A 144 -17.79 -9.41 -20.98
C TYR A 144 -16.68 -8.52 -21.57
N ILE A 145 -16.70 -8.29 -22.89
CA ILE A 145 -15.76 -7.42 -23.62
C ILE A 145 -15.76 -5.96 -23.13
N TYR A 146 -16.86 -5.48 -22.54
CA TYR A 146 -16.96 -4.11 -22.02
C TYR A 146 -16.24 -3.91 -20.68
N THR A 147 -15.98 -4.99 -19.93
CA THR A 147 -15.33 -4.93 -18.61
C THR A 147 -13.87 -4.43 -18.66
N PRO A 148 -12.99 -4.94 -19.54
CA PRO A 148 -11.63 -4.42 -19.66
C PRO A 148 -11.49 -3.32 -20.72
N LYS A 149 -12.55 -2.98 -21.48
CA LYS A 149 -12.49 -2.03 -22.60
C LYS A 149 -11.87 -0.70 -22.20
N TYR A 150 -12.17 -0.26 -20.98
CA TYR A 150 -11.68 1.00 -20.42
C TYR A 150 -10.42 0.81 -19.56
N ARG A 151 -9.90 -0.41 -19.38
CA ARG A 151 -8.69 -0.64 -18.58
C ARG A 151 -7.47 -0.13 -19.33
N THR A 152 -6.52 0.37 -18.55
CA THR A 152 -5.27 0.92 -19.07
C THR A 152 -4.07 0.28 -18.39
N ASN A 153 -2.97 0.16 -19.13
CA ASN A 153 -1.68 -0.20 -18.57
C ASN A 153 -1.01 1.08 -18.06
N ARG A 154 -0.47 1.07 -16.84
CA ARG A 154 0.20 2.23 -16.24
C ARG A 154 1.51 1.82 -15.59
N LEU A 155 2.60 2.44 -16.03
CA LEU A 155 3.85 2.49 -15.28
C LEU A 155 3.93 3.85 -14.59
N ALA A 156 4.01 3.84 -13.26
CA ALA A 156 4.19 5.02 -12.44
C ALA A 156 5.51 4.88 -11.67
N ALA A 157 6.38 5.87 -11.77
CA ALA A 157 7.57 6.00 -10.94
C ALA A 157 7.50 7.33 -10.18
N LEU A 158 7.46 7.26 -8.86
CA LEU A 158 7.39 8.41 -7.98
C LEU A 158 8.65 8.43 -7.14
N PHE A 159 9.40 9.53 -7.25
CA PHE A 159 10.58 9.79 -6.45
C PHE A 159 10.33 11.02 -5.58
N LYS A 160 10.71 10.94 -4.32
CA LYS A 160 10.62 12.03 -3.35
C LYS A 160 11.92 12.14 -2.57
N ALA A 161 12.33 13.37 -2.30
CA ALA A 161 13.45 13.69 -1.42
C ALA A 161 13.09 14.95 -0.63
N ASP A 162 12.87 14.79 0.66
CA ASP A 162 12.39 15.82 1.58
C ASP A 162 13.44 16.11 2.66
N PHE A 163 13.56 17.39 3.00
CA PHE A 163 14.42 17.93 4.04
C PHE A 163 13.55 18.70 5.04
N VAL A 164 13.59 18.29 6.30
CA VAL A 164 12.83 18.92 7.38
C VAL A 164 13.78 19.42 8.45
N GLY A 165 13.71 20.70 8.80
CA GLY A 165 14.55 21.31 9.84
C GLY A 165 13.75 22.21 10.78
N LYS A 166 14.31 22.51 11.95
CA LYS A 166 13.70 23.47 12.90
C LYS A 166 14.07 24.91 12.54
N ILE A 167 13.13 25.84 12.75
CA ILE A 167 13.37 27.28 12.57
C ILE A 167 13.85 27.87 13.89
N GLY A 168 15.17 27.96 14.08
CA GLY A 168 15.78 28.51 15.29
C GLY A 168 15.33 27.77 16.57
N ASN A 169 14.95 28.53 17.60
CA ASN A 169 14.42 28.00 18.87
C ASN A 169 12.87 28.00 18.91
N THR A 170 12.22 28.21 17.77
CA THR A 170 10.75 28.19 17.71
C THR A 170 10.23 26.76 17.66
N PRO A 171 8.94 26.52 18.00
CA PRO A 171 8.30 25.23 17.76
C PRO A 171 8.05 24.95 16.26
N LEU A 172 8.36 25.90 15.37
CA LEU A 172 8.09 25.77 13.94
C LEU A 172 9.20 24.98 13.23
N SER A 173 8.80 24.22 12.22
CA SER A 173 9.69 23.47 11.33
C SER A 173 9.49 23.95 9.89
N TRP A 174 10.57 23.94 9.11
CA TRP A 174 10.53 24.14 7.66
C TRP A 174 10.66 22.79 6.96
N GLU A 175 10.06 22.68 5.78
CA GLU A 175 10.16 21.52 4.91
C GLU A 175 10.43 22.00 3.49
N ALA A 176 11.41 21.38 2.83
CA ALA A 176 11.70 21.61 1.42
C ALA A 176 12.08 20.28 0.76
N GLY A 177 11.64 20.04 -0.47
CA GLY A 177 11.89 18.77 -1.13
C GLY A 177 11.64 18.77 -2.62
N TYR A 178 12.10 17.72 -3.28
CA TYR A 178 11.90 17.44 -4.70
C TYR A 178 10.98 16.25 -4.88
N HIS A 179 9.87 16.44 -5.60
CA HIS A 179 8.90 15.39 -5.88
C HIS A 179 8.81 15.22 -7.40
N LEU A 180 9.36 14.12 -7.89
CA LEU A 180 9.38 13.79 -9.31
C LEU A 180 8.39 12.65 -9.56
N SER A 181 7.51 12.82 -10.53
CA SER A 181 6.54 11.80 -10.91
C SER A 181 6.62 11.55 -12.42
N TYR A 182 6.81 10.28 -12.78
CA TYR A 182 6.77 9.81 -14.15
C TYR A 182 5.59 8.86 -14.32
N PHE A 183 4.76 9.13 -15.33
CA PHE A 183 3.63 8.29 -15.68
C PHE A 183 3.70 7.94 -17.16
N LYS A 184 3.64 6.64 -17.46
CA LYS A 184 3.44 6.13 -18.81
C LYS A 184 2.19 5.29 -18.82
N GLN A 185 1.16 5.80 -19.49
CA GLN A 185 -0.08 5.08 -19.71
C GLN A 185 -0.15 4.59 -21.15
N GLY A 186 -0.77 3.43 -21.35
CA GLY A 186 -0.97 2.87 -22.69
C GLY A 186 -2.10 1.87 -22.73
N ALA A 187 -2.36 1.37 -23.94
CA ALA A 187 -3.31 0.29 -24.15
C ALA A 187 -2.87 -0.98 -23.40
N ILE A 188 -3.85 -1.74 -22.91
CA ILE A 188 -3.60 -3.06 -22.33
C ILE A 188 -3.08 -4.03 -23.39
N ASN A 189 -2.18 -4.92 -22.99
CA ASN A 189 -1.76 -6.02 -23.85
C ASN A 189 -2.82 -7.12 -23.83
N ARG A 190 -3.77 -7.05 -24.78
CA ARG A 190 -4.92 -7.98 -24.88
C ARG A 190 -4.48 -9.43 -25.08
N ALA A 191 -3.48 -9.68 -25.93
CA ALA A 191 -2.96 -11.02 -26.17
C ALA A 191 -2.45 -11.68 -24.88
N LYS A 192 -1.78 -10.92 -24.00
CA LYS A 192 -1.28 -11.44 -22.72
C LYS A 192 -2.40 -11.67 -21.70
N ILE A 193 -3.44 -10.84 -21.70
CA ILE A 193 -4.58 -10.94 -20.78
C ILE A 193 -5.55 -12.06 -21.19
N ASN A 194 -5.70 -12.31 -22.49
CA ASN A 194 -6.53 -13.38 -23.05
C ASN A 194 -5.84 -14.76 -23.01
N LYS A 195 -4.57 -14.81 -22.60
CA LYS A 195 -3.84 -16.08 -22.48
C LYS A 195 -4.57 -16.98 -21.49
N ASN A 196 -4.94 -18.18 -21.93
CA ASN A 196 -5.69 -19.21 -21.18
C ASN A 196 -7.18 -18.88 -20.93
N LYS A 197 -7.80 -18.00 -21.71
CA LYS A 197 -9.25 -17.81 -21.71
C LYS A 197 -9.89 -18.56 -22.88
N ASP A 198 -11.08 -19.09 -22.65
CA ASP A 198 -11.92 -19.66 -23.71
C ASP A 198 -12.27 -18.58 -24.74
N GLU A 199 -12.49 -18.97 -26.00
CA GLU A 199 -12.74 -18.03 -27.11
C GLU A 199 -13.91 -17.08 -26.82
N ASN A 200 -14.95 -17.60 -26.15
CA ASN A 200 -16.15 -16.84 -25.76
C ASN A 200 -15.92 -15.88 -24.58
N LYS A 201 -14.72 -15.90 -23.98
CA LYS A 201 -14.31 -15.07 -22.82
C LYS A 201 -13.07 -14.22 -23.12
N MET A 202 -12.62 -14.19 -24.37
CA MET A 202 -11.54 -13.34 -24.84
C MET A 202 -12.02 -11.89 -25.07
N PHE A 203 -11.08 -10.95 -25.00
CA PHE A 203 -11.28 -9.50 -25.15
C PHE A 203 -10.73 -8.93 -26.47
#